data_AF-A0A5D9DCB8-F1
#
_entry.id   AF-A0A5D9DCB8-F1
#
_cell.length_a   1.000
_cell.length_b   1.000
_cell.length_c   1.000
_cell.angle_alpha   90.00
_cell.angle_beta   90.00
_cell.angle_gamma   90.00
#
_symmetry.space_group_name_H-M   'P 1'
#
loop_
_entity.id
_entity.type
_entity.pdbx_description
1 polymer ?
#
loop_
_entity_poly.entity_id
_entity_poly.type
_entity_poly.pdbx_seq_one_letter_code
_entity_poly.pdbx_strand_id
1 'polypeptide(L)'
;MKHIAKATVVATMGLAIAGCDINEWHLKRKAKEAVSERLRDPDSAKFRNLEVVGPSGSAAVCGEVNGKNGFGAYAGYEHFISEYDGGLVRLESQWGESFESEWDETCRS
;
A
#
# COMPACT_ATOMS: atom_id res chain seq x y z
N MET A 1 -5.93 52.86 39.47
CA MET A 1 -6.22 51.42 39.65
C MET A 1 -7.55 51.12 38.98
N LYS A 2 -7.54 50.57 37.76
CA LYS A 2 -8.75 50.12 37.04
C LYS A 2 -8.36 49.13 35.92
N HIS A 3 -8.98 47.95 36.03
CA HIS A 3 -9.20 46.88 35.03
C HIS A 3 -8.01 46.02 34.58
N ILE A 4 -7.97 44.83 35.17
CA ILE A 4 -7.34 43.61 34.65
C ILE A 4 -8.13 43.14 33.42
N ALA A 5 -7.44 42.89 32.32
CA ALA A 5 -7.94 42.05 31.23
C ALA A 5 -6.91 40.94 30.95
N LYS A 6 -7.33 39.68 31.11
CA LYS A 6 -6.56 38.48 30.78
C LYS A 6 -6.69 38.22 29.27
N ALA A 7 -5.61 37.90 28.58
CA ALA A 7 -5.65 37.26 27.27
C ALA A 7 -4.59 36.16 27.20
N THR A 8 -4.99 35.04 26.65
CA THR A 8 -4.44 33.69 26.83
C THR A 8 -4.05 33.14 25.46
N VAL A 9 -2.98 32.32 25.41
CA VAL A 9 -2.60 31.35 24.33
C VAL A 9 -2.18 32.06 23.02
N VAL A 10 -1.20 31.63 22.22
CA VAL A 10 -0.93 30.28 21.71
C VAL A 10 0.54 30.17 21.30
N ALA A 11 1.22 29.14 21.79
CA ALA A 11 2.46 28.64 21.18
C ALA A 11 2.10 28.06 19.80
N THR A 12 2.23 28.86 18.75
CA THR A 12 2.05 28.38 17.38
C THR A 12 3.28 27.57 17.00
N MET A 13 3.26 26.28 17.34
CA MET A 13 4.05 25.27 16.65
C MET A 13 3.50 25.18 15.23
N GLY A 14 3.98 26.08 14.37
CA GLY A 14 3.64 26.08 12.94
C GLY A 14 4.29 24.89 12.26
N LEU A 15 3.68 23.70 12.36
CA LEU A 15 3.87 22.67 11.35
C LEU A 15 2.80 22.89 10.28
N ALA A 16 3.19 23.58 9.21
CA ALA A 16 2.49 23.45 7.94
C ALA A 16 2.77 22.04 7.41
N ILE A 17 2.03 21.03 7.91
CA ILE A 17 1.92 19.75 7.23
C ILE A 17 1.06 20.00 6.00
N ALA A 18 1.71 20.27 4.87
CA ALA A 18 1.09 20.06 3.57
C ALA A 18 0.74 18.57 3.49
N GLY A 19 -0.51 18.24 3.81
CA GLY A 19 -1.04 16.87 3.82
C GLY A 19 -1.30 16.32 2.42
N CYS A 20 -0.27 16.18 1.60
CA CYS A 20 -0.27 15.22 0.50
C CYS A 20 0.48 13.96 0.98
N ASP A 21 0.13 12.78 0.47
CA ASP A 21 0.80 11.47 0.69
C ASP A 21 0.23 10.54 1.79
N ILE A 22 -0.73 10.96 2.63
CA ILE A 22 -1.31 10.06 3.64
C ILE A 22 -2.09 8.88 3.04
N ASN A 23 -2.68 9.06 1.86
CA ASN A 23 -3.50 8.04 1.20
C ASN A 23 -2.63 6.98 0.52
N GLU A 24 -1.53 7.39 -0.12
CA GLU A 24 -0.64 6.44 -0.82
C GLU A 24 0.07 5.50 0.16
N TRP A 25 0.60 6.05 1.27
CA TRP A 25 1.21 5.24 2.32
C TRP A 25 0.21 4.27 2.95
N HIS A 26 -1.02 4.72 3.16
CA HIS A 26 -2.09 3.87 3.67
C HIS A 26 -2.38 2.71 2.71
N LEU A 27 -2.59 3.00 1.42
CA LEU A 27 -2.86 2.02 0.39
C LEU A 27 -1.72 1.01 0.26
N LYS A 28 -0.47 1.48 0.13
CA LYS A 28 0.72 0.62 0.04
C LYS A 28 0.89 -0.26 1.28
N ARG A 29 0.62 0.25 2.48
CA ARG A 29 0.69 -0.54 3.71
C ARG A 29 -0.37 -1.65 3.73
N LYS A 30 -1.63 -1.31 3.44
CA LYS A 30 -2.74 -2.27 3.39
C LYS A 30 -2.52 -3.35 2.34
N ALA A 31 -2.02 -2.97 1.16
CA ALA A 31 -1.66 -3.91 0.11
C ALA A 31 -0.55 -4.87 0.57
N LYS A 32 0.53 -4.36 1.20
CA LYS A 32 1.59 -5.22 1.75
C LYS A 32 1.06 -6.21 2.78
N GLU A 33 0.25 -5.76 3.73
CA GLU A 33 -0.39 -6.63 4.73
C GLU A 33 -1.17 -7.76 4.04
N ALA A 34 -2.10 -7.41 3.17
CA ALA A 34 -2.97 -8.37 2.50
C ALA A 34 -2.22 -9.33 1.57
N VAL A 35 -1.20 -8.84 0.85
CA VAL A 35 -0.37 -9.66 -0.04
C VAL A 35 0.54 -10.60 0.75
N SER A 36 1.15 -10.14 1.84
CA SER A 36 1.95 -10.98 2.74
C SER A 36 1.15 -12.19 3.25
N GLU A 37 -0.11 -11.98 3.62
CA GLU A 37 -1.01 -13.05 4.09
C GLU A 37 -1.31 -14.11 3.02
N ARG A 38 -1.09 -13.82 1.74
CA ARG A 38 -1.23 -14.79 0.63
C ARG A 38 0.03 -15.64 0.41
N LEU A 39 1.16 -15.27 1.02
CA LEU A 39 2.41 -16.03 0.89
C LEU A 39 2.44 -17.20 1.86
N ARG A 40 3.28 -18.20 1.55
CA ARG A 40 3.46 -19.36 2.43
C ARG A 40 4.13 -19.01 3.77
N ASP A 41 5.07 -18.06 3.74
CA ASP A 41 5.72 -17.48 4.92
C ASP A 41 5.47 -15.94 4.88
N PRO A 42 4.41 -15.44 5.55
CA PRO A 42 4.01 -14.04 5.48
C PRO A 42 5.11 -13.05 5.93
N ASP A 43 5.90 -13.44 6.93
CA ASP A 43 6.96 -12.60 7.51
C ASP A 43 8.19 -12.51 6.59
N SER A 44 8.28 -13.38 5.58
CA SER A 44 9.38 -13.37 4.63
C SER A 44 9.22 -12.38 3.48
N ALA A 45 8.05 -11.74 3.37
CA ALA A 45 7.65 -10.94 2.23
C ALA A 45 8.63 -9.79 1.96
N LYS A 46 9.04 -9.67 0.69
CA LYS A 46 9.84 -8.55 0.17
C LYS A 46 9.10 -7.92 -0.98
N PHE A 47 8.92 -6.62 -0.92
CA PHE A 47 8.18 -5.86 -1.91
C PHE A 47 9.10 -4.92 -2.68
N ARG A 48 8.81 -4.73 -3.96
CA ARG A 48 9.43 -3.70 -4.81
C ARG A 48 8.45 -3.19 -5.86
N ASN A 49 8.81 -2.09 -6.52
CA ASN A 49 8.05 -1.51 -7.64
C ASN A 49 6.56 -1.28 -7.31
N LEU A 50 6.29 -0.69 -6.15
CA LEU A 50 4.93 -0.42 -5.66
C LEU A 50 4.39 0.87 -6.25
N GLU A 51 3.28 0.76 -6.96
CA GLU A 51 2.58 1.87 -7.61
C GLU A 51 1.12 1.88 -7.19
N VAL A 52 0.61 3.07 -6.89
CA VAL A 52 -0.82 3.27 -6.65
C VAL A 52 -1.43 3.79 -7.94
N VAL A 53 -2.43 3.08 -8.46
CA VAL A 53 -3.08 3.35 -9.74
C VAL A 53 -4.56 3.63 -9.51
N GLY A 54 -5.09 4.68 -10.14
CA GLY A 54 -6.49 5.09 -10.04
C GLY A 54 -6.81 6.07 -8.89
N PRO A 55 -8.06 6.57 -8.83
CA PRO A 55 -8.46 7.58 -7.85
C PRO A 55 -8.67 6.99 -6.45
N SER A 56 -8.55 7.85 -5.43
CA SER A 56 -8.78 7.48 -4.03
C SER A 56 -10.17 6.84 -3.84
N GLY A 57 -10.21 5.68 -3.17
CA GLY A 57 -11.43 4.88 -2.94
C GLY A 57 -11.67 3.74 -3.94
N SER A 58 -11.05 3.80 -5.12
CA SER A 58 -11.01 2.69 -6.09
C SER A 58 -9.58 2.40 -6.57
N ALA A 59 -8.59 2.84 -5.79
CA ALA A 59 -7.20 2.72 -6.16
C ALA A 59 -6.75 1.26 -6.03
N ALA A 60 -6.00 0.81 -7.03
CA ALA A 60 -5.24 -0.42 -6.97
C ALA A 60 -3.81 -0.12 -6.50
N VAL A 61 -3.20 -1.09 -5.84
CA VAL A 61 -1.75 -1.13 -5.60
C VAL A 61 -1.18 -2.28 -6.41
N CYS A 62 -0.34 -1.93 -7.37
CA CYS A 62 0.37 -2.87 -8.21
C CYS A 62 1.83 -2.93 -7.78
N GLY A 63 2.46 -4.10 -7.92
CA GLY A 63 3.88 -4.23 -7.71
C GLY A 63 4.34 -5.66 -7.70
N GLU A 64 5.52 -5.88 -7.12
CA GLU A 64 6.13 -7.20 -7.07
C GLU A 64 6.37 -7.65 -5.63
N VAL A 65 6.13 -8.93 -5.38
CA VAL A 65 6.39 -9.58 -4.09
C VAL A 65 7.26 -10.81 -4.27
N ASN A 66 8.13 -11.07 -3.30
CA ASN A 66 8.88 -12.32 -3.18
C ASN A 66 8.76 -12.84 -1.75
N GLY A 67 8.51 -14.14 -1.61
CA GLY A 67 8.40 -14.83 -0.34
C GLY A 67 9.21 -16.12 -0.34
N LYS A 68 9.52 -16.63 0.86
CA LYS A 68 10.15 -17.94 1.01
C LYS A 68 9.14 -19.04 0.67
N ASN A 69 9.59 -20.01 -0.12
CA ASN A 69 8.86 -21.24 -0.41
C ASN A 69 8.96 -22.24 0.76
N GLY A 70 8.39 -23.44 0.58
CA GLY A 70 8.41 -24.50 1.61
C GLY A 70 9.80 -25.02 1.99
N PHE A 71 10.85 -24.68 1.24
CA PHE A 71 12.24 -25.02 1.52
C PHE A 71 13.01 -23.87 2.20
N GLY A 72 12.33 -22.75 2.49
CA GLY A 72 12.94 -21.56 3.10
C GLY A 72 13.74 -20.68 2.13
N ALA A 73 13.63 -20.94 0.82
CA ALA A 73 14.34 -20.20 -0.22
C ALA A 73 13.43 -19.21 -0.95
N TYR A 74 13.99 -18.10 -1.42
CA TYR A 74 13.30 -17.14 -2.29
C TYR A 74 13.36 -17.63 -3.74
N ALA A 75 12.19 -17.77 -4.39
CA ALA A 75 12.11 -18.32 -5.75
C ALA A 75 12.18 -17.26 -6.85
N GLY A 76 11.89 -16.00 -6.53
CA GLY A 76 11.80 -14.91 -7.50
C GLY A 76 10.70 -13.94 -7.12
N TYR A 77 10.73 -12.76 -7.71
CA TYR A 77 9.61 -11.82 -7.58
C TYR A 77 8.51 -12.20 -8.57
N GLU A 78 7.26 -12.10 -8.13
CA GLU A 78 6.06 -12.23 -8.95
C GLU A 78 5.22 -10.95 -8.83
N HIS A 79 4.40 -10.67 -9.84
CA HIS A 79 3.50 -9.53 -9.81
C HIS A 79 2.29 -9.78 -8.90
N PHE A 80 1.77 -8.69 -8.33
CA PHE A 80 0.51 -8.71 -7.60
C PHE A 80 -0.34 -7.47 -7.88
N ILE A 81 -1.65 -7.63 -7.72
CA ILE A 81 -2.64 -6.55 -7.75
C ILE A 81 -3.39 -6.58 -6.44
N SER A 82 -3.48 -5.44 -5.74
CA SER A 82 -4.30 -5.28 -4.55
C SER A 82 -5.32 -4.16 -4.74
N GLU A 83 -6.59 -4.45 -4.55
CA GLU A 83 -7.69 -3.48 -4.68
C GLU A 83 -8.46 -3.35 -3.36
N TYR A 84 -9.27 -2.29 -3.26
CA TYR A 84 -10.19 -2.04 -2.13
C TYR A 84 -9.47 -2.08 -0.77
N ASP A 85 -8.39 -1.32 -0.64
CA ASP A 85 -7.58 -1.25 0.59
C ASP A 85 -7.11 -2.62 1.11
N GLY A 86 -6.76 -3.53 0.19
CA GLY A 86 -6.34 -4.90 0.52
C GLY A 86 -7.50 -5.91 0.63
N GLY A 87 -8.73 -5.49 0.34
CA GLY A 87 -9.90 -6.39 0.33
C GLY A 87 -9.85 -7.45 -0.76
N LEU A 88 -9.21 -7.15 -1.89
CA LEU A 88 -8.92 -8.12 -2.95
C LEU A 88 -7.42 -8.13 -3.25
N VAL A 89 -6.87 -9.34 -3.40
CA VAL A 89 -5.47 -9.56 -3.78
C VAL A 89 -5.43 -10.64 -4.85
N ARG A 90 -4.71 -10.36 -5.93
CA ARG A 90 -4.37 -11.30 -6.99
C ARG A 90 -2.85 -11.43 -7.10
N LEU A 91 -2.38 -12.67 -7.12
CA LEU A 91 -0.97 -13.03 -7.35
C LEU A 91 -0.83 -13.69 -8.71
N GLU A 92 0.21 -13.34 -9.46
CA GLU A 92 0.50 -13.94 -10.77
C GLU A 92 0.48 -15.48 -10.70
N SER A 93 1.11 -16.07 -9.68
CA SER A 93 1.17 -17.53 -9.50
C SER A 93 -0.17 -18.20 -9.17
N GLN A 94 -1.16 -17.45 -8.66
CA GLN A 94 -2.47 -17.98 -8.28
C GLN A 94 -3.52 -17.87 -9.40
N TRP A 95 -3.33 -16.94 -10.36
CA TRP A 95 -4.29 -16.66 -11.44
C TRP A 95 -3.86 -17.16 -12.82
N GLY A 96 -2.59 -17.51 -13.02
CA GLY A 96 -2.12 -18.14 -14.25
C GLY A 96 -2.26 -17.23 -15.48
N GLU A 97 -2.69 -17.80 -16.63
CA GLU A 97 -2.72 -17.11 -17.93
C GLU A 97 -3.60 -15.84 -17.97
N SER A 98 -4.58 -15.71 -17.06
CA SER A 98 -5.47 -14.54 -17.02
C SER A 98 -4.85 -13.31 -16.36
N PHE A 99 -3.76 -13.47 -15.61
CA PHE A 99 -3.19 -12.40 -14.80
C PHE A 99 -2.66 -11.23 -15.65
N GLU A 100 -2.06 -11.50 -16.81
CA GLU A 100 -1.49 -10.44 -17.67
C GLU A 100 -2.57 -9.46 -18.16
N SER A 101 -3.77 -9.97 -18.50
CA SER A 101 -4.90 -9.12 -18.89
C SER A 101 -5.37 -8.22 -17.75
N GLU A 102 -5.46 -8.77 -16.53
CA GLU A 102 -5.85 -7.99 -15.35
C GLU A 102 -4.79 -6.94 -14.99
N TRP A 103 -3.50 -7.28 -15.17
CA TRP A 103 -2.39 -6.35 -14.98
C TRP A 103 -2.44 -5.21 -15.99
N ASP A 104 -2.74 -5.48 -17.26
CA ASP A 104 -2.83 -4.45 -18.30
C ASP A 104 -3.96 -3.47 -18.03
N GLU A 105 -5.13 -4.01 -17.71
CA GLU A 105 -6.33 -3.22 -17.46
C GLU A 105 -6.21 -2.39 -16.18
N THR A 106 -5.56 -2.93 -15.15
CA THR A 106 -5.52 -2.29 -13.83
C THR A 106 -4.26 -1.45 -13.65
N CYS A 107 -3.09 -2.00 -13.96
CA CYS A 107 -1.79 -1.47 -13.55
C CYS A 107 -1.08 -0.67 -14.64
N ARG A 108 -1.45 -0.83 -15.92
CA ARG A 108 -0.94 -0.01 -17.04
C ARG A 108 -1.91 1.08 -17.50
N SER A 109 -2.99 1.32 -16.74
CA SER A 109 -4.06 2.28 -17.08
C SER A 109 -3.71 3.75 -16.84
#